data_AF-K8P734-F1
#
_entry.id   AF-K8P734-F1
#
_cell.length_a   1.000
_cell.length_b   1.000
_cell.length_c   1.000
_cell.angle_alpha   90.00
_cell.angle_beta   90.00
_cell.angle_gamma   90.00
#
_symmetry.space_group_name_H-M   'P 1'
#
loop_
_entity.id
_entity.type
_entity.pdbx_description
1 polymer ?
#
loop_
_entity_poly.entity_id
_entity_poly.type
_entity_poly.pdbx_seq_one_letter_code
_entity_poly.pdbx_strand_id
1 'polypeptide(L)'
;MNRTGKIIVVVALVLVAVSAYTSYRGTQGFNPAEIDDIKKKITDDFTAKGMTVAEVSMLRGAPRELAGYVKFKAPGSDAVQQKACTATMAADKTTTWSCQ
;
A
#
# COMPACT_ATOMS: atom_id res chain seq x y z
N MET A 1 -17.01 -22.94 39.81
CA MET A 1 -16.34 -22.01 38.86
C MET A 1 -17.40 -21.32 38.02
N ASN A 2 -17.70 -20.06 38.32
CA ASN A 2 -18.85 -19.32 37.78
C ASN A 2 -18.72 -19.05 36.28
N ARG A 3 -19.68 -19.56 35.50
CA ARG A 3 -19.80 -19.41 34.04
C ARG A 3 -19.73 -17.94 33.60
N THR A 4 -20.26 -17.03 34.43
CA THR A 4 -20.31 -15.58 34.21
C THR A 4 -18.93 -14.92 34.25
N GLY A 5 -18.02 -15.38 35.12
CA GLY A 5 -16.67 -14.83 35.22
C GLY A 5 -15.80 -15.14 33.99
N LYS A 6 -16.01 -16.31 33.37
CA LYS A 6 -15.29 -16.69 32.14
C LYS A 6 -15.70 -15.84 30.94
N ILE A 7 -16.99 -15.48 30.82
CA ILE A 7 -17.50 -14.67 29.70
C ILE A 7 -16.94 -13.25 29.77
N ILE A 8 -16.91 -12.64 30.97
CA ILE A 8 -16.39 -11.28 31.15
C ILE A 8 -14.91 -11.19 30.79
N VAL A 9 -14.11 -12.19 31.18
CA VAL A 9 -12.68 -12.26 30.85
C VAL A 9 -12.45 -12.39 29.34
N VAL A 10 -13.25 -13.20 28.64
CA VAL A 10 -13.14 -13.38 27.19
C VAL A 10 -13.53 -12.09 26.45
N VAL A 11 -14.62 -11.43 26.85
CA VAL A 11 -15.05 -10.16 26.23
C VAL A 11 -14.02 -9.06 26.46
N ALA A 12 -13.45 -8.98 27.68
CA ALA A 12 -12.38 -8.03 27.97
C ALA A 12 -11.12 -8.28 27.12
N LEU A 13 -10.72 -9.54 26.94
CA LEU A 13 -9.57 -9.90 26.09
C LEU A 13 -9.81 -9.56 24.61
N VAL A 14 -11.02 -9.77 24.10
CA VAL A 14 -11.37 -9.39 22.72
C VAL A 14 -11.33 -7.87 22.55
N LEU A 15 -11.83 -7.10 23.52
CA LEU A 15 -11.77 -5.63 23.47
C LEU A 15 -10.35 -5.08 23.56
N VAL A 16 -9.47 -5.73 24.33
CA VAL A 16 -8.03 -5.37 24.39
C VAL A 16 -7.31 -5.71 23.08
N ALA A 17 -7.62 -6.86 22.46
CA ALA A 17 -7.07 -7.21 21.16
C ALA A 17 -7.54 -6.26 20.04
N VAL A 18 -8.82 -5.86 20.05
CA VAL A 18 -9.37 -4.90 19.08
C VAL A 18 -8.78 -3.51 19.28
N SER A 19 -8.63 -3.05 20.52
CA SER A 19 -8.05 -1.72 20.81
C SER A 19 -6.54 -1.65 20.51
N ALA A 20 -5.79 -2.73 20.71
CA ALA A 20 -4.41 -2.84 20.24
C ALA A 20 -4.32 -2.82 18.70
N TYR A 21 -5.26 -3.46 18.01
CA TYR A 21 -5.30 -3.50 16.53
C TYR A 21 -5.67 -2.14 15.92
N THR A 22 -6.57 -1.38 16.55
CA THR A 22 -6.94 -0.03 16.08
C THR A 22 -5.88 1.01 16.42
N SER A 23 -5.20 0.89 17.57
CA SER A 23 -4.14 1.83 17.98
C SER A 23 -2.85 1.65 17.15
N TYR A 24 -2.52 0.42 16.74
CA TYR A 24 -1.40 0.17 15.80
C TYR A 24 -1.64 0.81 14.42
N ARG A 25 -2.91 0.94 14.01
CA ARG A 25 -3.28 1.44 12.68
C ARG A 25 -3.18 2.96 12.52
N GLY A 26 -3.15 3.74 13.60
CA GLY A 26 -3.13 5.21 13.55
C GLY A 26 -1.79 5.84 13.16
N THR A 27 -0.68 5.10 13.31
CA THR A 27 0.70 5.60 13.11
C THR A 27 1.47 4.93 11.97
N GLN A 28 0.96 3.85 11.40
CA GLN A 28 1.65 3.07 10.38
C GLN A 28 1.24 3.58 8.99
N GLY A 29 2.12 4.29 8.31
CA GLY A 29 1.95 4.58 6.89
C GLY A 29 2.19 3.32 6.03
N PHE A 30 2.73 3.44 4.82
CA PHE A 30 2.80 2.32 3.88
C PHE A 30 3.54 1.11 4.44
N ASN A 31 2.87 -0.02 4.61
CA ASN A 31 3.51 -1.30 4.93
C ASN A 31 4.05 -1.98 3.65
N PRO A 32 4.93 -3.00 3.75
CA PRO A 32 5.50 -3.65 2.57
C PRO A 32 4.46 -4.22 1.58
N ALA A 33 3.37 -4.80 2.07
CA ALA A 33 2.31 -5.35 1.22
C ALA A 33 1.55 -4.25 0.46
N GLU A 34 1.33 -3.09 1.09
CA GLU A 34 0.73 -1.92 0.43
C GLU A 34 1.67 -1.33 -0.64
N ILE A 35 2.98 -1.33 -0.39
CA ILE A 35 3.98 -0.90 -1.38
C ILE A 35 3.94 -1.83 -2.60
N ASP A 36 3.90 -3.14 -2.39
CA ASP A 36 3.86 -4.12 -3.48
C ASP A 36 2.51 -4.07 -4.24
N ASP A 37 1.41 -3.84 -3.55
CA ASP A 37 0.10 -3.58 -4.18
C ASP A 37 0.12 -2.32 -5.08
N ILE A 38 0.76 -1.23 -4.64
CA ILE A 38 0.93 -0.03 -5.47
C ILE A 38 1.78 -0.32 -6.70
N LYS A 39 2.90 -1.04 -6.55
CA LYS A 39 3.74 -1.42 -7.71
C LYS A 39 2.94 -2.26 -8.71
N LYS A 40 2.11 -3.18 -8.22
CA LYS A 40 1.22 -3.99 -9.04
C LYS A 40 0.18 -3.12 -9.77
N LYS A 41 -0.48 -2.20 -9.08
CA LYS A 41 -1.45 -1.26 -9.67
C LYS A 41 -0.82 -0.39 -10.77
N ILE A 42 0.39 0.12 -10.55
CA ILE A 42 1.16 0.84 -11.58
C ILE A 42 1.43 -0.06 -12.78
N THR A 43 1.88 -1.29 -12.54
CA THR A 43 2.18 -2.25 -13.61
C THR A 43 0.94 -2.57 -14.44
N ASP A 44 -0.18 -2.85 -13.77
CA ASP A 44 -1.46 -3.20 -14.39
C ASP A 44 -2.01 -2.02 -15.21
N ASP A 45 -1.92 -0.78 -14.72
CA ASP A 45 -2.36 0.43 -15.44
C ASP A 45 -1.56 0.67 -16.74
N PHE A 46 -0.22 0.52 -16.70
CA PHE A 46 0.62 0.65 -17.89
C PHE A 46 0.38 -0.50 -18.88
N THR A 47 0.19 -1.72 -18.38
CA THR A 47 -0.12 -2.88 -19.21
C THR A 47 -1.49 -2.73 -19.89
N ALA A 48 -2.50 -2.21 -19.18
CA ALA A 48 -3.82 -1.93 -19.74
C ALA A 48 -3.78 -0.87 -20.86
N LYS A 49 -2.77 0.01 -20.85
CA LYS A 49 -2.48 0.99 -21.91
C LYS A 49 -1.65 0.41 -23.07
N GLY A 50 -1.39 -0.91 -23.07
CA GLY A 50 -0.61 -1.60 -24.10
C GLY A 50 0.90 -1.43 -23.96
N MET A 51 1.38 -0.87 -22.86
CA MET A 51 2.81 -0.68 -22.61
C MET A 51 3.41 -1.94 -22.00
N THR A 52 4.67 -2.23 -22.32
CA THR A 52 5.43 -3.31 -21.66
C THR A 52 6.22 -2.73 -20.50
N VAL A 53 5.84 -3.07 -19.27
CA VAL A 53 6.54 -2.60 -18.07
C VAL A 53 7.83 -3.40 -17.88
N ALA A 54 8.95 -2.70 -17.80
CA ALA A 54 10.27 -3.29 -17.56
C ALA A 54 10.62 -3.31 -16.07
N GLU A 55 10.28 -2.25 -15.34
CA GLU A 55 10.60 -2.11 -13.92
C GLU A 55 9.64 -1.13 -13.25
N VAL A 56 9.22 -1.43 -12.02
CA VAL A 56 8.57 -0.45 -11.13
C VAL A 56 9.32 -0.45 -9.82
N SER A 57 9.82 0.72 -9.43
CA SER A 57 10.47 0.93 -8.14
C SER A 57 9.69 1.97 -7.37
N MET A 58 9.35 1.65 -6.11
CA MET A 58 8.66 2.55 -5.19
C MET A 58 9.32 2.39 -3.82
N LEU A 59 9.84 3.50 -3.30
CA LEU A 59 10.56 3.56 -2.03
C LEU A 59 9.87 4.55 -1.09
N ARG A 60 9.96 4.28 0.22
CA ARG A 60 9.36 5.14 1.23
C ARG A 60 10.20 6.41 1.41
N GLY A 61 9.63 7.57 1.08
CA GLY A 61 10.23 8.89 1.34
C GLY A 61 9.85 9.43 2.73
N ALA A 62 8.61 9.19 3.14
CA ALA A 62 8.08 9.50 4.47
C ALA A 62 7.10 8.39 4.89
N PRO A 63 6.65 8.31 6.16
CA PRO A 63 5.72 7.26 6.58
C PRO A 63 4.53 7.07 5.63
N ARG A 64 3.92 8.18 5.20
CA ARG A 64 2.73 8.21 4.33
C ARG A 64 3.04 8.61 2.88
N GLU A 65 4.30 8.50 2.45
CA GLU A 65 4.71 8.90 1.11
C GLU A 65 5.66 7.89 0.49
N LEU A 66 5.38 7.51 -0.76
CA LEU A 66 6.28 6.76 -1.61
C LEU A 66 6.70 7.63 -2.80
N ALA A 67 7.96 7.49 -3.19
CA ALA A 67 8.52 8.07 -4.40
C ALA A 67 9.31 7.02 -5.16
N GLY A 68 9.30 7.11 -6.48
CA GLY A 68 9.93 6.12 -7.33
C GLY A 68 9.67 6.38 -8.80
N TYR A 69 9.62 5.32 -9.59
CA TYR A 69 9.48 5.38 -11.03
C TYR A 69 8.91 4.10 -11.64
N VAL A 70 8.44 4.23 -12.88
CA VAL A 70 8.13 3.13 -13.78
C VAL A 70 8.94 3.26 -15.05
N LYS A 71 9.60 2.17 -15.45
CA LYS A 71 10.24 2.01 -16.76
C LYS A 71 9.37 1.13 -17.63
N PHE A 72 9.12 1.55 -18.86
CA PHE A 72 8.24 0.85 -19.79
C PHE A 72 8.64 1.09 -21.23
N LYS A 73 8.15 0.24 -22.13
CA LYS A 73 8.23 0.41 -23.59
C LYS A 73 6.83 0.66 -24.14
N ALA A 74 6.71 1.65 -25.01
CA ALA A 74 5.48 1.90 -25.74
C ALA A 74 5.23 0.79 -26.79
N PRO A 75 3.97 0.51 -27.16
CA PRO A 75 3.67 -0.47 -28.21
C PRO A 75 4.43 -0.14 -29.51
N GLY A 76 5.17 -1.11 -30.04
CA GLY A 76 5.93 -0.94 -31.28
C GLY A 76 7.23 -0.13 -31.15
N SER A 77 7.65 0.22 -29.94
CA SER A 77 8.93 0.90 -29.69
C SER A 77 9.81 0.08 -28.75
N ASP A 78 11.10 -0.03 -29.09
CA ASP A 78 12.11 -0.61 -28.20
C ASP A 78 12.73 0.41 -27.25
N ALA A 79 12.41 1.69 -27.41
CA ALA A 79 12.90 2.74 -26.53
C ALA A 79 12.27 2.58 -25.13
N VAL A 80 13.14 2.43 -24.12
CA VAL A 80 12.73 2.43 -22.72
C VAL A 80 12.45 3.86 -22.30
N GLN A 81 11.21 4.10 -21.87
CA GLN A 81 10.77 5.36 -21.27
C GLN A 81 10.71 5.19 -19.75
N GLN A 82 10.89 6.29 -19.03
CA GLN A 82 10.79 6.32 -17.58
C GLN A 82 9.89 7.47 -17.16
N LYS A 83 8.98 7.21 -16.23
CA LYS A 83 8.11 8.19 -15.59
C LYS A 83 8.30 8.17 -14.09
N ALA A 84 8.28 9.34 -13.45
CA ALA A 84 8.38 9.44 -12.01
C ALA A 84 7.03 9.07 -11.39
N CYS A 85 7.03 8.25 -10.35
CA CYS A 85 5.82 7.81 -9.66
C CYS A 85 5.84 8.25 -8.20
N THR A 86 4.68 8.67 -7.70
CA THR A 86 4.48 9.05 -6.30
C THR A 86 3.23 8.36 -5.76
N ALA A 87 3.21 8.07 -4.46
CA ALA A 87 2.02 7.63 -3.76
C ALA A 87 1.91 8.29 -2.39
N THR A 88 0.70 8.66 -1.98
CA THR A 88 0.41 9.29 -0.70
C THR A 88 -0.70 8.55 0.03
N MET A 89 -0.59 8.47 1.36
CA MET A 89 -1.60 7.87 2.22
C MET A 89 -2.28 8.95 3.07
N ALA A 90 -3.60 9.08 2.94
CA ALA A 90 -4.41 9.95 3.77
C ALA A 90 -4.59 9.39 5.20
N ALA A 91 -5.13 10.20 6.10
CA ALA A 91 -5.30 9.82 7.51
C ALA A 91 -6.25 8.63 7.71
N ASP A 92 -7.22 8.46 6.81
CA ASP A 92 -8.16 7.33 6.74
C ASP A 92 -7.58 6.08 6.06
N LYS A 93 -6.27 6.11 5.74
CA LYS A 93 -5.52 5.09 4.96
C LYS A 93 -5.87 5.03 3.48
N THR A 94 -6.69 5.94 2.97
CA THR A 94 -6.92 6.04 1.52
C THR A 94 -5.60 6.34 0.83
N THR A 95 -5.23 5.49 -0.13
CA THR A 95 -3.98 5.60 -0.87
C THR A 95 -4.26 6.14 -2.27
N THR A 96 -3.53 7.18 -2.65
CA THR A 96 -3.53 7.75 -4.00
C THR A 96 -2.14 7.62 -4.60
N TRP A 97 -2.04 7.39 -5.91
CA TRP A 97 -0.77 7.31 -6.60
C TRP A 97 -0.89 7.91 -8.01
N SER A 98 0.23 8.37 -8.56
CA SER A 98 0.30 8.92 -9.92
C SER A 98 1.69 8.73 -10.50
N CYS A 99 1.77 8.63 -11.84
CA CYS A 99 3.04 8.64 -12.57
C CYS A 99 3.02 9.74 -13.64
N GLN A 100 4.00 10.64 -13.61
CA GLN A 100 4.15 11.76 -14.54
C GLN A 100 5.21 11.46 -15.59
#